data_AF-A0AAU8GBP1-F1
#
_entry.id   AF-A0AAU8GBP1-F1
#
_cell.length_a   1.000
_cell.length_b   1.000
_cell.length_c   1.000
_cell.angle_alpha   90.00
_cell.angle_beta   90.00
_cell.angle_gamma   90.00
#
_symmetry.space_group_name_H-M   'P 1'
#
loop_
_entity.id
_entity.type
_entity.pdbx_description
1 polymer ?
#
loop_
_entity_poly.entity_id
_entity_poly.type
_entity_poly.pdbx_seq_one_letter_code
_entity_poly.pdbx_strand_id
1 'polypeptide(L)'
;MLGAVTGDIIGSVYEFNNTHRYDFELFTPHSTFTDDTVLTVAVADCILHGKDYARTIWEYGNRYPDAGYGTRFQNWLGSKDLTPYNSFGNGSAMRVSPVGFAFDTLEATLAEARRSAEVTHNHPEGIKGAQAVAAAIFLARRGESKPRIKDYITSTFGYNLKRTLDEIRPNYTFDETCQGSVPEAIIAFLESTDFEDAIRKAVALGGDSDTIACITGSIGQAFYVGVPSHIVTEVRKRLDPPLLAIIDEFTEKYRL
;
A
#
# COMPACT_ATOMS: atom_id res chain seq x y z
N MET A 1 -4.14 -5.75 -5.54
CA MET A 1 -4.39 -5.95 -4.09
C MET A 1 -3.40 -6.95 -3.51
N LEU A 2 -3.29 -8.17 -4.02
CA LEU A 2 -2.43 -9.20 -3.43
C LEU A 2 -0.95 -8.80 -3.41
N GLY A 3 -0.49 -7.98 -4.35
CA GLY A 3 0.85 -7.40 -4.32
C GLY A 3 1.09 -6.46 -3.14
N ALA A 4 0.06 -5.74 -2.68
CA ALA A 4 0.15 -4.92 -1.47
C ALA A 4 0.32 -5.79 -0.23
N VAL A 5 -0.55 -6.79 -0.08
CA VAL A 5 -0.51 -7.80 0.98
C VAL A 5 0.82 -8.56 0.99
N THR A 6 1.37 -8.84 -0.19
CA THR A 6 2.68 -9.48 -0.34
C THR A 6 3.80 -8.58 0.18
N GLY A 7 3.76 -7.30 -0.17
CA GLY A 7 4.76 -6.32 0.27
C GLY A 7 4.76 -6.13 1.79
N ASP A 8 3.59 -5.95 2.38
CA ASP A 8 3.38 -5.92 3.83
C ASP A 8 4.03 -7.14 4.51
N ILE A 9 3.57 -8.35 4.16
CA ILE A 9 4.02 -9.59 4.83
C ILE A 9 5.54 -9.79 4.74
N ILE A 10 6.14 -9.46 3.59
CA ILE A 10 7.58 -9.59 3.37
C ILE A 10 8.33 -8.50 4.14
N GLY A 11 7.82 -7.27 4.16
CA GLY A 11 8.44 -6.12 4.80
C GLY A 11 8.30 -6.07 6.33
N SER A 12 7.31 -6.74 6.91
CA SER A 12 6.94 -6.60 8.33
C SER A 12 8.04 -7.00 9.31
N VAL A 13 8.89 -7.94 8.95
CA VAL A 13 10.05 -8.32 9.80
C VAL A 13 11.22 -7.32 9.73
N TYR A 14 11.16 -6.39 8.78
CA TYR A 14 12.22 -5.42 8.50
C TYR A 14 11.87 -3.99 8.89
N GLU A 15 10.64 -3.67 9.27
CA GLU A 15 10.19 -2.31 9.63
C GLU A 15 11.07 -1.68 10.74
N PHE A 16 11.21 -2.37 11.87
CA PHE A 16 12.05 -1.92 13.02
C PHE A 16 13.44 -2.57 13.07
N ASN A 17 13.76 -3.39 12.06
CA ASN A 17 15.06 -4.06 11.93
C ASN A 17 15.47 -4.08 10.45
N ASN A 18 15.65 -2.89 9.90
CA ASN A 18 15.89 -2.71 8.46
C ASN A 18 17.05 -3.58 7.96
N THR A 19 16.86 -4.14 6.77
CA THR A 19 17.94 -4.73 5.99
C THR A 19 18.29 -3.78 4.85
N HIS A 20 19.58 -3.54 4.63
CA HIS A 20 20.07 -2.89 3.41
C HIS A 20 20.63 -3.90 2.40
N ARG A 21 20.54 -5.20 2.73
CA ARG A 21 20.90 -6.28 1.82
C ARG A 21 19.76 -6.53 0.85
N TYR A 22 20.08 -6.69 -0.43
CA TYR A 22 19.11 -7.06 -1.47
C TYR A 22 18.71 -8.54 -1.42
N ASP A 23 19.64 -9.40 -1.00
CA ASP A 23 19.53 -10.87 -0.98
C ASP A 23 18.93 -11.43 0.32
N PHE A 24 18.08 -10.65 1.00
CA PHE A 24 17.39 -11.10 2.20
C PHE A 24 16.37 -12.22 1.89
N GLU A 25 16.01 -12.99 2.92
CA GLU A 25 14.96 -14.01 2.81
C GLU A 25 13.58 -13.35 2.71
N LEU A 26 12.84 -13.54 1.62
CA LEU A 26 11.53 -12.92 1.46
C LEU A 26 10.55 -13.32 2.56
N PHE A 27 10.65 -14.56 3.05
CA PHE A 27 9.75 -15.10 4.05
C PHE A 27 10.55 -15.74 5.18
N THR A 28 10.30 -15.28 6.39
CA THR A 28 10.79 -15.90 7.61
C THR A 28 9.62 -16.50 8.40
N PRO A 29 9.86 -17.26 9.48
CA PRO A 29 8.79 -17.69 10.40
C PRO A 29 8.04 -16.54 11.08
N HIS A 30 8.61 -15.33 11.09
CA HIS A 30 8.02 -14.14 11.70
C HIS A 30 7.29 -13.23 10.69
N SER A 31 7.40 -13.51 9.39
CA SER A 31 6.67 -12.77 8.36
C SER A 31 5.17 -12.96 8.54
N THR A 32 4.48 -11.87 8.86
CA THR A 32 3.04 -11.80 9.12
C THR A 32 2.46 -10.55 8.48
N PHE A 33 1.15 -10.53 8.24
CA PHE A 33 0.46 -9.32 7.78
C PHE A 33 0.35 -8.30 8.92
N THR A 34 0.29 -7.02 8.56
CA THR A 34 0.10 -5.88 9.49
C THR A 34 -1.21 -5.12 9.18
N ASP A 35 -1.35 -3.92 9.71
CA ASP A 35 -2.49 -3.06 9.45
C ASP A 35 -2.61 -2.63 7.99
N ASP A 36 -1.52 -2.62 7.24
CA ASP A 36 -1.48 -2.47 5.79
C ASP A 36 -2.46 -3.41 5.09
N THR A 37 -2.33 -4.72 5.34
CA THR A 37 -3.22 -5.74 4.79
C THR A 37 -4.62 -5.60 5.37
N VAL A 38 -4.77 -5.47 6.70
CA VAL A 38 -6.09 -5.42 7.35
C VAL A 38 -6.92 -4.28 6.76
N LEU A 39 -6.33 -3.10 6.62
CA LEU A 39 -7.02 -1.92 6.12
C LEU A 39 -7.15 -1.93 4.59
N THR A 40 -6.22 -2.55 3.85
CA THR A 40 -6.38 -2.83 2.42
C THR A 40 -7.62 -3.70 2.17
N VAL A 41 -7.80 -4.75 2.96
CA VAL A 41 -8.96 -5.65 2.85
C VAL A 41 -10.24 -4.93 3.25
N ALA A 42 -10.22 -4.08 4.28
CA ALA A 42 -11.37 -3.25 4.66
C ALA A 42 -11.82 -2.31 3.52
N VAL A 43 -10.88 -1.66 2.83
CA VAL A 43 -11.17 -0.80 1.68
C VAL A 43 -11.77 -1.61 0.52
N ALA A 44 -11.28 -2.82 0.29
CA ALA A 44 -11.82 -3.69 -0.74
C ALA A 44 -13.24 -4.18 -0.43
N ASP A 45 -13.52 -4.53 0.82
CA ASP A 45 -14.86 -4.89 1.29
C ASP A 45 -15.85 -3.74 1.07
N CYS A 46 -15.44 -2.49 1.31
CA CYS A 46 -16.25 -1.31 0.99
C CYS A 46 -16.62 -1.22 -0.49
N ILE A 47 -15.66 -1.45 -1.38
CA ILE A 47 -15.86 -1.39 -2.83
C ILE A 47 -16.72 -2.56 -3.33
N LEU A 48 -16.48 -3.76 -2.80
CA LEU A 48 -17.22 -4.97 -3.16
C LEU A 48 -18.70 -4.84 -2.81
N HIS A 49 -18.96 -4.39 -1.59
CA HIS A 49 -20.28 -4.49 -0.94
C HIS A 49 -20.97 -3.14 -0.74
N GLY A 50 -20.39 -2.05 -1.22
CA GLY A 50 -20.95 -0.70 -1.09
C GLY A 50 -21.05 -0.21 0.37
N LYS A 51 -20.10 -0.62 1.23
CA LYS A 51 -20.08 -0.25 2.65
C LYS A 51 -19.48 1.13 2.89
N ASP A 52 -19.80 1.71 4.05
CA ASP A 52 -19.19 2.95 4.51
C ASP A 52 -17.72 2.74 4.90
N TYR A 53 -16.84 3.62 4.43
CA TYR A 53 -15.39 3.50 4.67
C TYR A 53 -15.02 3.66 6.14
N ALA A 54 -15.52 4.70 6.81
CA ALA A 54 -15.15 4.98 8.20
C ALA A 54 -15.57 3.81 9.09
N ARG A 55 -16.82 3.36 8.94
CA ARG A 55 -17.35 2.25 9.73
C ARG A 55 -16.61 0.95 9.47
N THR A 56 -16.37 0.59 8.21
CA THR A 56 -15.73 -0.68 7.87
C THR A 56 -14.27 -0.71 8.30
N ILE A 57 -13.52 0.37 8.09
CA ILE A 57 -12.13 0.50 8.57
C ILE A 57 -12.08 0.38 10.10
N TRP A 58 -13.02 1.00 10.81
CA TRP A 58 -13.13 0.85 12.26
C TRP A 58 -13.42 -0.59 12.70
N GLU A 59 -14.33 -1.29 12.00
CA GLU A 59 -14.68 -2.69 12.31
C GLU A 59 -13.51 -3.65 12.10
N TYR A 60 -12.77 -3.51 11.00
CA TYR A 60 -11.57 -4.33 10.75
C TYR A 60 -10.46 -3.98 11.76
N GLY A 61 -10.23 -2.68 12.02
CA GLY A 61 -9.27 -2.23 13.02
C GLY A 61 -9.49 -2.86 14.40
N ASN A 62 -10.73 -2.88 14.86
CA ASN A 62 -11.10 -3.49 16.15
C ASN A 62 -11.12 -5.03 16.13
N ARG A 63 -11.27 -5.66 14.95
CA ARG A 63 -11.19 -7.12 14.81
C ARG A 63 -9.75 -7.63 14.90
N TYR A 64 -8.78 -6.81 14.48
CA TYR A 64 -7.36 -7.13 14.47
C TYR A 64 -6.57 -6.09 15.29
N PRO A 65 -6.76 -5.98 16.61
CA PRO A 65 -6.21 -4.88 17.42
C PRO A 65 -4.68 -4.85 17.47
N ASP A 66 -4.02 -6.00 17.31
CA ASP A 66 -2.57 -6.17 17.42
C ASP A 66 -1.84 -6.11 16.05
N ALA A 67 -2.49 -5.55 15.01
CA ALA A 67 -1.96 -5.58 13.64
C ALA A 67 -0.84 -4.56 13.36
N GLY A 68 -0.50 -3.66 14.29
CA GLY A 68 0.62 -2.70 14.09
C GLY A 68 0.24 -1.23 14.00
N TYR A 69 -1.04 -0.86 14.19
CA TYR A 69 -1.51 0.51 13.97
C TYR A 69 -0.72 1.61 14.70
N GLY A 70 -0.44 2.70 13.99
CA GLY A 70 0.09 3.92 14.58
C GLY A 70 -0.79 4.53 15.69
N THR A 71 -0.16 5.18 16.68
CA THR A 71 -0.82 5.67 17.91
C THR A 71 -2.06 6.52 17.65
N ARG A 72 -2.01 7.42 16.66
CA ARG A 72 -3.15 8.30 16.35
C ARG A 72 -4.33 7.53 15.75
N PHE A 73 -4.07 6.49 14.97
CA PHE A 73 -5.10 5.62 14.43
C PHE A 73 -5.72 4.75 15.54
N GLN A 74 -4.93 4.23 16.48
CA GLN A 74 -5.45 3.53 17.66
C GLN A 74 -6.40 4.42 18.48
N ASN A 75 -6.05 5.70 18.68
CA ASN A 75 -6.95 6.67 19.32
C ASN A 75 -8.26 6.87 18.53
N TRP A 76 -8.19 6.86 17.20
CA TRP A 76 -9.38 6.94 16.34
C TRP A 76 -10.24 5.66 16.43
N LEU A 77 -9.65 4.47 16.52
CA LEU A 77 -10.37 3.22 16.78
C LEU A 77 -11.10 3.24 18.13
N GLY A 78 -10.54 3.89 19.14
CA GLY A 78 -11.19 4.09 20.44
C GLY A 78 -12.25 5.20 20.48
N SER A 79 -12.41 5.98 19.40
CA SER A 79 -13.35 7.10 19.34
C SER A 79 -14.79 6.64 19.06
N LYS A 80 -15.78 7.38 19.60
CA LYS A 80 -17.20 7.10 19.37
C LYS A 80 -17.74 7.66 18.06
N ASP A 81 -17.17 8.76 17.58
CA ASP A 81 -17.77 9.58 16.51
C ASP A 81 -17.06 9.41 15.15
N LEU A 82 -15.96 8.63 15.10
CA LEU A 82 -15.15 8.35 13.91
C LEU A 82 -14.69 9.58 13.11
N THR A 83 -14.64 10.75 13.75
CA THR A 83 -14.17 12.00 13.13
C THR A 83 -12.71 11.87 12.69
N PRO A 84 -12.36 12.23 11.43
CA PRO A 84 -10.98 12.18 10.98
C PRO A 84 -10.10 13.18 11.74
N TYR A 85 -8.82 12.85 11.87
CA TYR A 85 -7.92 13.52 12.81
C TYR A 85 -6.80 14.31 12.13
N ASN A 86 -7.00 14.80 10.90
CA ASN A 86 -6.04 15.63 10.15
C ASN A 86 -4.65 14.99 10.04
N SER A 87 -4.61 13.70 9.72
CA SER A 87 -3.36 12.95 9.52
C SER A 87 -2.82 13.13 8.11
N PHE A 88 -1.50 13.30 8.02
CA PHE A 88 -0.70 13.25 6.78
C PHE A 88 0.15 11.97 6.69
N GLY A 89 -0.10 11.00 7.58
CA GLY A 89 0.56 9.70 7.57
C GLY A 89 0.29 8.88 6.32
N ASN A 90 1.21 7.96 6.01
CA ASN A 90 1.16 7.05 4.87
C ASN A 90 0.07 5.97 4.99
N GLY A 91 -0.56 5.82 6.16
CA GLY A 91 -1.63 4.85 6.39
C GLY A 91 -2.84 4.99 5.46
N SER A 92 -3.02 6.15 4.83
CA SER A 92 -4.00 6.35 3.75
C SER A 92 -3.55 5.76 2.40
N ALA A 93 -2.27 5.84 2.09
CA ALA A 93 -1.68 5.34 0.85
C ALA A 93 -1.46 3.82 0.87
N MET A 94 -1.08 3.25 2.02
CA MET A 94 -0.85 1.81 2.15
C MET A 94 -2.10 0.97 1.82
N ARG A 95 -3.28 1.45 2.21
CA ARG A 95 -4.56 0.74 2.07
C ARG A 95 -5.33 1.03 0.77
N VAL A 96 -4.85 1.95 -0.06
CA VAL A 96 -5.62 2.48 -1.20
C VAL A 96 -5.65 1.55 -2.41
N SER A 97 -4.81 0.50 -2.41
CA SER A 97 -4.62 -0.34 -3.60
C SER A 97 -5.90 -0.87 -4.26
N PRO A 98 -6.97 -1.27 -3.54
CA PRO A 98 -8.21 -1.74 -4.18
C PRO A 98 -8.86 -0.67 -5.07
N VAL A 99 -8.78 0.61 -4.68
CA VAL A 99 -9.30 1.73 -5.47
C VAL A 99 -8.59 1.85 -6.82
N GLY A 100 -7.28 1.62 -6.86
CA GLY A 100 -6.50 1.67 -8.11
C GLY A 100 -6.94 0.63 -9.14
N PHE A 101 -7.50 -0.51 -8.71
CA PHE A 101 -7.99 -1.58 -9.57
C PHE A 101 -9.47 -1.44 -9.97
N ALA A 102 -10.30 -0.86 -9.10
CA ALA A 102 -11.75 -1.05 -9.16
C ALA A 102 -12.53 -0.13 -10.11
N PHE A 103 -11.97 1.00 -10.54
CA PHE A 103 -12.70 2.06 -11.26
C PHE A 103 -12.23 2.24 -12.69
N ASP A 104 -13.11 2.57 -13.63
CA ASP A 104 -12.76 2.57 -15.07
C ASP A 104 -12.05 3.83 -15.58
N THR A 105 -12.18 4.95 -14.85
CA THR A 105 -11.54 6.22 -15.22
C THR A 105 -10.62 6.73 -14.12
N LEU A 106 -9.60 7.48 -14.51
CA LEU A 106 -8.63 8.05 -13.58
C LEU A 106 -9.32 9.05 -12.64
N GLU A 107 -10.26 9.84 -13.14
CA GLU A 107 -11.04 10.79 -12.35
C GLU A 107 -11.85 10.07 -11.26
N ALA A 108 -12.49 8.94 -11.58
CA ALA A 108 -13.23 8.14 -10.61
C ALA A 108 -12.30 7.50 -9.58
N THR A 109 -11.15 6.97 -10.02
CA THR A 109 -10.10 6.45 -9.13
C THR A 109 -9.62 7.51 -8.14
N LEU A 110 -9.32 8.73 -8.61
CA LEU A 110 -8.86 9.83 -7.77
C LEU A 110 -9.93 10.31 -6.79
N ALA A 111 -11.18 10.38 -7.24
CA ALA A 111 -12.31 10.74 -6.39
C ALA A 111 -12.52 9.71 -5.27
N GLU A 112 -12.46 8.41 -5.59
CA GLU A 112 -12.64 7.38 -4.59
C GLU A 112 -11.44 7.26 -3.64
N ALA A 113 -10.22 7.44 -4.15
CA ALA A 113 -9.01 7.43 -3.33
C ALA A 113 -9.10 8.52 -2.25
N ARG A 114 -9.55 9.73 -2.63
CA ARG A 114 -9.85 10.81 -1.68
C ARG A 114 -10.91 10.39 -0.66
N ARG A 115 -12.05 9.83 -1.09
CA ARG A 115 -13.11 9.39 -0.17
C ARG A 115 -12.63 8.35 0.85
N SER A 116 -11.81 7.39 0.43
CA SER A 116 -11.24 6.36 1.31
C SER A 116 -10.16 6.89 2.26
N ALA A 117 -9.47 7.97 1.89
CA ALA A 117 -8.42 8.60 2.71
C ALA A 117 -9.01 9.50 3.79
N GLU A 118 -9.97 10.36 3.42
CA GLU A 118 -10.48 11.45 4.26
C GLU A 118 -11.16 11.01 5.54
N VAL A 119 -11.59 9.74 5.64
CA VAL A 119 -12.18 9.19 6.87
C VAL A 119 -11.20 9.09 8.04
N THR A 120 -9.89 9.12 7.78
CA THR A 120 -8.85 9.18 8.83
C THR A 120 -7.76 10.21 8.55
N HIS A 121 -7.42 10.42 7.28
CA HIS A 121 -6.33 11.27 6.79
C HIS A 121 -6.88 12.42 5.94
N ASN A 122 -7.65 13.33 6.54
CA ASN A 122 -8.19 14.51 5.85
C ASN A 122 -7.21 15.68 5.71
N HIS A 123 -5.92 15.48 6.02
CA HIS A 123 -4.89 16.44 5.64
C HIS A 123 -4.62 16.36 4.13
N PRO A 124 -4.37 17.47 3.41
CA PRO A 124 -4.10 17.45 1.97
C PRO A 124 -3.01 16.46 1.55
N GLU A 125 -1.93 16.35 2.33
CA GLU A 125 -0.83 15.40 2.05
C GLU A 125 -1.21 13.93 2.22
N GLY A 126 -2.12 13.61 3.16
CA GLY A 126 -2.65 12.26 3.31
C GLY A 126 -3.47 11.85 2.09
N ILE A 127 -4.41 12.71 1.70
CA ILE A 127 -5.23 12.54 0.48
C ILE A 127 -4.34 12.41 -0.76
N LYS A 128 -3.34 13.29 -0.89
CA LYS A 128 -2.40 13.32 -2.01
C LYS A 128 -1.63 12.01 -2.16
N GLY A 129 -1.14 11.45 -1.05
CA GLY A 129 -0.44 10.17 -1.07
C GLY A 129 -1.34 9.03 -1.56
N ALA A 130 -2.56 8.93 -1.03
CA ALA A 130 -3.53 7.92 -1.47
C ALA A 130 -3.90 8.07 -2.96
N GLN A 131 -4.13 9.30 -3.42
CA GLN A 131 -4.42 9.58 -4.83
C GLN A 131 -3.24 9.24 -5.75
N ALA A 132 -2.01 9.54 -5.36
CA ALA A 132 -0.82 9.24 -6.14
C ALA A 132 -0.61 7.73 -6.31
N VAL A 133 -0.75 6.95 -5.23
CA VAL A 133 -0.63 5.48 -5.30
C VAL A 133 -1.76 4.89 -6.14
N ALA A 134 -3.02 5.31 -5.93
CA ALA A 134 -4.15 4.84 -6.73
C ALA A 134 -3.99 5.17 -8.22
N ALA A 135 -3.49 6.36 -8.55
CA ALA A 135 -3.19 6.75 -9.93
C ALA A 135 -2.07 5.91 -10.55
N ALA A 136 -0.99 5.64 -9.80
CA ALA A 136 0.10 4.79 -10.28
C ALA A 136 -0.40 3.38 -10.61
N ILE A 137 -1.22 2.79 -9.75
CA ILE A 137 -1.86 1.48 -9.98
C ILE A 137 -2.78 1.53 -11.20
N PHE A 138 -3.63 2.57 -11.30
CA PHE A 138 -4.54 2.74 -12.44
C PHE A 138 -3.78 2.80 -13.76
N LEU A 139 -2.76 3.65 -13.85
CA LEU A 139 -1.96 3.82 -15.07
C LEU A 139 -1.22 2.52 -15.41
N ALA A 140 -0.62 1.86 -14.41
CA ALA A 140 0.07 0.59 -14.60
C ALA A 140 -0.84 -0.49 -15.19
N ARG A 141 -2.03 -0.72 -14.63
CA ARG A 141 -2.96 -1.74 -15.17
C ARG A 141 -3.58 -1.35 -16.52
N ARG A 142 -3.53 -0.07 -16.91
CA ARG A 142 -3.90 0.40 -18.25
C ARG A 142 -2.76 0.22 -19.28
N GLY A 143 -1.62 -0.34 -18.87
CA GLY A 143 -0.48 -0.62 -19.74
C GLY A 143 0.43 0.59 -19.97
N GLU A 144 0.34 1.63 -19.15
CA GLU A 144 1.23 2.78 -19.26
C GLU A 144 2.66 2.43 -18.87
N SER A 145 3.62 3.06 -19.53
CA SER A 145 5.04 2.83 -19.26
C SER A 145 5.49 3.50 -17.96
N LYS A 146 6.56 2.98 -17.33
CA LYS A 146 7.16 3.60 -16.13
C LYS A 146 7.51 5.09 -16.32
N PRO A 147 8.08 5.55 -17.45
CA PRO A 147 8.27 6.98 -17.70
C PRO A 147 6.95 7.76 -17.68
N ARG A 148 5.88 7.26 -18.30
CA ARG A 148 4.56 7.91 -18.28
C ARG A 148 3.98 8.01 -16.87
N ILE A 149 4.07 6.93 -16.09
CA ILE A 149 3.63 6.91 -14.68
C ILE A 149 4.44 7.95 -13.88
N LYS A 150 5.77 7.92 -13.99
CA LYS A 150 6.67 8.89 -13.34
C LYS A 150 6.32 10.32 -13.68
N ASP A 151 6.12 10.64 -14.95
CA ASP A 151 5.79 11.99 -15.41
C ASP A 151 4.44 12.45 -14.88
N TYR A 152 3.42 11.59 -14.93
CA TYR A 152 2.09 11.90 -14.41
C TYR A 152 2.14 12.18 -12.90
N ILE A 153 2.79 11.31 -12.12
CA ILE A 153 2.86 11.48 -10.67
C ILE A 153 3.65 12.73 -10.29
N THR A 154 4.78 12.98 -10.96
CA THR A 154 5.63 14.16 -10.72
C THR A 154 4.87 15.45 -11.03
N SER A 155 4.19 15.52 -12.18
CA SER A 155 3.49 16.73 -12.63
C SER A 155 2.19 17.00 -11.86
N THR A 156 1.47 15.97 -11.45
CA THR A 156 0.15 16.10 -10.80
C THR A 156 0.28 16.26 -9.28
N PHE A 157 1.19 15.53 -8.64
CA PHE A 157 1.30 15.48 -7.17
C PHE A 157 2.57 16.15 -6.63
N GLY A 158 3.49 16.58 -7.50
CA GLY A 158 4.71 17.29 -7.12
C GLY A 158 5.76 16.41 -6.44
N TYR A 159 5.62 15.09 -6.46
CA TYR A 159 6.60 14.18 -5.88
C TYR A 159 7.90 14.17 -6.69
N ASN A 160 9.04 14.26 -6.00
CA ASN A 160 10.35 14.18 -6.65
C ASN A 160 10.74 12.72 -6.94
N LEU A 161 10.40 12.25 -8.13
CA LEU A 161 10.73 10.90 -8.62
C LEU A 161 11.99 10.87 -9.50
N LYS A 162 12.80 11.94 -9.50
CA LYS A 162 14.05 12.01 -10.28
C LYS A 162 15.23 11.37 -9.55
N ARG A 163 15.12 11.20 -8.24
CA ARG A 163 16.09 10.53 -7.37
C ARG A 163 16.17 9.04 -7.70
N THR A 164 17.27 8.43 -7.29
CA THR A 164 17.47 6.98 -7.34
C THR A 164 17.50 6.36 -5.94
N LEU A 165 17.27 5.05 -5.83
CA LEU A 165 17.38 4.31 -4.57
C LEU A 165 18.78 4.44 -3.97
N ASP A 166 19.83 4.44 -4.79
CA ASP A 166 21.22 4.58 -4.32
C ASP A 166 21.52 5.99 -3.77
N GLU A 167 20.83 7.03 -4.28
CA GLU A 167 20.91 8.38 -3.71
C GLU A 167 20.12 8.51 -2.39
N ILE A 168 19.03 7.75 -2.24
CA ILE A 168 18.14 7.82 -1.08
C ILE A 168 18.69 7.00 0.09
N ARG A 169 19.08 5.74 -0.15
CA ARG A 169 19.46 4.74 0.85
C ARG A 169 20.45 5.23 1.93
N PRO A 170 21.50 6.02 1.63
CA PRO A 170 22.48 6.42 2.65
C PRO A 170 21.92 7.30 3.78
N ASN A 171 20.84 8.04 3.53
CA ASN A 171 20.31 9.03 4.47
C ASN A 171 18.84 8.77 4.85
N TYR A 172 18.23 7.74 4.29
CA TYR A 172 16.83 7.43 4.54
C TYR A 172 16.65 6.75 5.89
N THR A 173 15.67 7.23 6.65
CA THR A 173 15.29 6.71 7.96
C THR A 173 13.79 6.49 7.99
N PHE A 174 13.30 5.83 9.03
CA PHE A 174 11.87 5.62 9.25
C PHE A 174 11.07 6.94 9.14
N ASP A 175 10.10 6.97 8.23
CA ASP A 175 9.22 8.12 7.96
C ASP A 175 7.81 7.62 7.60
N GLU A 176 6.91 7.72 8.58
CA GLU A 176 5.51 7.31 8.48
C GLU A 176 4.61 8.35 7.75
N THR A 177 5.19 9.37 7.11
CA THR A 177 4.42 10.40 6.37
C THR A 177 4.22 10.02 4.90
N CYS A 178 3.12 10.48 4.30
CA CYS A 178 2.93 10.35 2.85
C CYS A 178 4.04 11.03 2.03
N GLN A 179 4.73 12.03 2.58
CA GLN A 179 5.77 12.78 1.86
C GLN A 179 7.11 12.06 1.83
N GLY A 180 7.41 11.33 2.89
CA GLY A 180 8.68 10.63 3.06
C GLY A 180 8.64 9.14 2.76
N SER A 181 7.49 8.53 2.46
CA SER A 181 7.41 7.09 2.10
C SER A 181 6.79 6.81 0.73
N VAL A 182 5.76 7.55 0.31
CA VAL A 182 5.09 7.31 -0.99
C VAL A 182 6.04 7.50 -2.18
N PRO A 183 6.82 8.59 -2.30
CA PRO A 183 7.70 8.73 -3.46
C PRO A 183 8.84 7.69 -3.45
N GLU A 184 9.30 7.24 -2.28
CA GLU A 184 10.32 6.20 -2.09
C GLU A 184 9.80 4.85 -2.59
N ALA A 185 8.58 4.47 -2.21
CA ALA A 185 7.91 3.27 -2.71
C ALA A 185 7.70 3.32 -4.24
N ILE A 186 7.27 4.48 -4.77
CA ILE A 186 7.12 4.64 -6.22
C ILE A 186 8.47 4.54 -6.94
N ILE A 187 9.55 5.10 -6.38
CA ILE A 187 10.90 4.97 -6.94
C ILE A 187 11.37 3.51 -6.93
N ALA A 188 11.13 2.77 -5.85
CA ALA A 188 11.43 1.33 -5.78
C ALA A 188 10.74 0.55 -6.90
N PHE A 189 9.45 0.83 -7.15
CA PHE A 189 8.75 0.30 -8.32
C PHE A 189 9.40 0.77 -9.63
N LEU A 190 9.68 2.06 -9.81
CA LEU A 190 10.19 2.59 -11.07
C LEU A 190 11.55 1.99 -11.46
N GLU A 191 12.41 1.72 -10.49
CA GLU A 191 13.73 1.11 -10.74
C GLU A 191 13.69 -0.41 -10.87
N SER A 192 12.58 -1.07 -10.56
CA SER A 192 12.49 -2.52 -10.60
C SER A 192 12.48 -3.11 -12.04
N THR A 193 12.77 -4.40 -12.18
CA THR A 193 12.67 -5.13 -13.46
C THR A 193 11.55 -6.17 -13.48
N ASP A 194 11.15 -6.65 -12.31
CA ASP A 194 10.04 -7.58 -12.11
C ASP A 194 9.42 -7.36 -10.71
N PHE A 195 8.41 -8.16 -10.37
CA PHE A 195 7.68 -8.04 -9.11
C PHE A 195 8.57 -8.33 -7.89
N GLU A 196 9.37 -9.39 -7.91
CA GLU A 196 10.21 -9.75 -6.76
C GLU A 196 11.31 -8.70 -6.57
N ASP A 197 11.95 -8.27 -7.65
CA ASP A 197 12.93 -7.19 -7.63
C ASP A 197 12.35 -5.89 -7.07
N ALA A 198 11.08 -5.57 -7.36
CA ALA A 198 10.39 -4.41 -6.77
C ALA A 198 10.27 -4.52 -5.24
N ILE A 199 9.83 -5.67 -4.73
CA ILE A 199 9.73 -5.91 -3.29
C ILE A 199 11.11 -5.86 -2.64
N ARG A 200 12.12 -6.50 -3.25
CA ARG A 200 13.49 -6.50 -2.72
C ARG A 200 14.06 -5.09 -2.63
N LYS A 201 13.87 -4.28 -3.67
CA LYS A 201 14.30 -2.89 -3.70
C LYS A 201 13.60 -2.04 -2.63
N ALA A 202 12.30 -2.23 -2.45
CA ALA A 202 11.53 -1.53 -1.44
C ALA A 202 12.02 -1.85 -0.02
N VAL A 203 12.13 -3.14 0.32
CA VAL A 203 12.59 -3.56 1.66
C VAL A 203 14.05 -3.20 1.90
N ALA A 204 14.93 -3.37 0.90
CA ALA A 204 16.35 -3.02 1.02
C ALA A 204 16.62 -1.50 1.13
N LEU A 205 15.61 -0.67 0.84
CA LEU A 205 15.69 0.77 1.09
C LEU A 205 15.69 1.07 2.60
N GLY A 206 15.01 0.25 3.40
CA GLY A 206 14.80 0.46 4.83
C GLY A 206 13.69 1.47 5.13
N GLY A 207 13.66 1.98 6.36
CA GLY A 207 12.58 2.82 6.87
C GLY A 207 11.34 2.00 7.23
N ASP A 208 10.17 2.54 6.92
CA ASP A 208 8.85 1.91 7.11
C ASP A 208 8.63 0.80 6.06
N SER A 209 9.33 -0.33 6.28
CA SER A 209 9.65 -1.30 5.23
C SER A 209 8.43 -2.09 4.74
N ASP A 210 7.51 -2.44 5.62
CA ASP A 210 6.22 -3.04 5.27
C ASP A 210 5.36 -2.07 4.46
N THR A 211 5.21 -0.82 4.90
CA THR A 211 4.42 0.17 4.16
C THR A 211 5.00 0.49 2.78
N ILE A 212 6.31 0.69 2.69
CA ILE A 212 6.99 0.98 1.43
C ILE A 212 6.86 -0.23 0.48
N ALA A 213 7.06 -1.45 0.98
CA ALA A 213 6.91 -2.66 0.19
C ALA A 213 5.46 -2.92 -0.22
N CYS A 214 4.49 -2.63 0.65
CA CYS A 214 3.06 -2.71 0.39
C CYS A 214 2.65 -1.79 -0.77
N ILE A 215 3.02 -0.51 -0.71
CA ILE A 215 2.76 0.44 -1.79
C ILE A 215 3.47 -0.02 -3.08
N THR A 216 4.75 -0.38 -3.00
CA THR A 216 5.55 -0.83 -4.15
C THR A 216 4.94 -2.07 -4.81
N GLY A 217 4.59 -3.08 -4.03
CA GLY A 217 3.99 -4.32 -4.49
C GLY A 217 2.60 -4.13 -5.09
N SER A 218 1.83 -3.15 -4.59
CA SER A 218 0.53 -2.82 -5.18
C SER A 218 0.64 -2.31 -6.62
N ILE A 219 1.63 -1.44 -6.89
CA ILE A 219 1.92 -0.90 -8.22
C ILE A 219 2.60 -1.99 -9.08
N GLY A 220 3.53 -2.73 -8.49
CA GLY A 220 4.24 -3.83 -9.13
C GLY A 220 3.29 -4.91 -9.66
N GLN A 221 2.29 -5.34 -8.87
CA GLN A 221 1.27 -6.29 -9.32
C GLN A 221 0.54 -5.78 -10.57
N ALA A 222 0.14 -4.50 -10.56
CA ALA A 222 -0.60 -3.90 -11.67
C ALA A 222 0.25 -3.82 -12.94
N PHE A 223 1.54 -3.50 -12.80
CA PHE A 223 2.45 -3.31 -13.93
C PHE A 223 2.98 -4.62 -14.51
N TYR A 224 3.40 -5.55 -13.65
CA TYR A 224 3.95 -6.85 -14.06
C TYR A 224 2.89 -7.93 -14.29
N VAL A 225 1.60 -7.57 -14.14
CA VAL A 225 0.45 -8.44 -14.40
C VAL A 225 0.48 -9.68 -13.51
N GLY A 226 0.55 -9.47 -12.20
CA GLY A 226 0.41 -10.51 -11.19
C GLY A 226 1.54 -10.57 -10.17
N VAL A 227 1.49 -11.60 -9.34
CA VAL A 227 2.47 -11.94 -8.31
C VAL A 227 2.98 -13.37 -8.60
N PRO A 228 4.30 -13.64 -8.52
CA PRO A 228 4.82 -14.99 -8.75
C PRO A 228 4.13 -16.06 -7.89
N SER A 229 3.76 -17.19 -8.49
CA SER A 229 2.91 -18.21 -7.85
C SER A 229 3.49 -18.80 -6.55
N HIS A 230 4.81 -18.94 -6.48
CA HIS A 230 5.50 -19.40 -5.28
C HIS A 230 5.39 -18.38 -4.13
N ILE A 231 5.42 -17.08 -4.43
CA ILE A 231 5.20 -15.99 -3.47
C ILE A 231 3.73 -15.97 -3.03
N VAL A 232 2.79 -16.09 -3.97
CA VAL A 232 1.35 -16.19 -3.66
C VAL A 232 1.07 -17.34 -2.69
N THR A 233 1.69 -18.49 -2.92
CA THR A 233 1.51 -19.67 -2.05
C THR A 233 1.94 -19.39 -0.61
N GLU A 234 3.07 -18.70 -0.42
CA GLU A 234 3.57 -18.35 0.92
C GLU A 234 2.75 -17.26 1.60
N VAL A 235 2.28 -16.26 0.84
CA VAL A 235 1.39 -15.21 1.33
C VAL A 235 0.07 -15.79 1.82
N ARG A 236 -0.56 -16.67 1.04
CA ARG A 236 -1.86 -17.26 1.40
C ARG A 236 -1.79 -18.11 2.67
N LYS A 237 -0.66 -18.75 2.97
CA LYS A 237 -0.45 -19.51 4.22
C LYS A 237 -0.41 -18.63 5.47
N ARG A 238 -0.13 -17.33 5.30
CA ARG A 238 0.06 -16.36 6.40
C ARG A 238 -1.17 -15.50 6.66
N LEU A 239 -2.19 -15.60 5.82
CA LEU A 239 -3.44 -14.87 5.97
C LEU A 239 -4.48 -15.74 6.67
N ASP A 240 -5.31 -15.10 7.48
CA ASP A 240 -6.44 -15.78 8.08
C ASP A 240 -7.59 -16.00 7.07
N PRO A 241 -8.52 -16.93 7.34
CA PRO A 241 -9.59 -17.23 6.39
C PRO A 241 -10.53 -16.05 6.07
N PRO A 242 -10.93 -15.18 7.02
CA PRO A 242 -11.76 -14.01 6.71
C PRO A 242 -11.10 -13.00 5.77
N LEU A 243 -9.82 -12.67 5.95
CA LEU A 243 -9.11 -11.75 5.05
C LEU A 243 -8.97 -12.37 3.66
N LEU A 244 -8.61 -13.67 3.60
CA LEU A 244 -8.49 -14.41 2.34
C LEU A 244 -9.80 -14.40 1.53
N ALA A 245 -10.95 -14.56 2.18
CA ALA A 245 -12.23 -14.59 1.50
C ALA A 245 -12.52 -13.29 0.72
N ILE A 246 -12.26 -12.14 1.33
CA ILE A 246 -12.44 -10.84 0.67
C ILE A 246 -11.40 -10.62 -0.42
N ILE A 247 -10.15 -11.06 -0.20
CA ILE A 247 -9.08 -10.98 -1.21
C ILE A 247 -9.46 -11.80 -2.46
N ASP A 248 -9.99 -13.01 -2.27
CA ASP A 248 -10.40 -13.90 -3.35
C ASP A 248 -11.58 -13.32 -4.12
N GLU A 249 -12.60 -12.82 -3.42
CA GLU A 249 -13.76 -12.18 -4.04
C GLU A 249 -13.36 -10.95 -4.86
N PHE A 250 -12.48 -10.10 -4.30
CA PHE A 250 -11.97 -8.93 -5.01
C PHE A 250 -11.18 -9.32 -6.26
N THR A 251 -10.32 -10.33 -6.14
CA THR A 251 -9.49 -10.83 -7.25
C THR A 251 -10.36 -11.42 -8.36
N GLU A 252 -11.42 -12.16 -8.02
CA GLU A 252 -12.38 -12.70 -8.98
C GLU A 252 -13.17 -11.58 -9.70
N LYS A 253 -13.75 -10.64 -8.95
CA LYS A 253 -14.56 -9.55 -9.51
C LYS A 253 -13.78 -8.68 -10.49
N TYR A 254 -12.52 -8.38 -10.17
CA TYR A 254 -11.67 -7.49 -10.97
C TYR A 254 -10.66 -8.21 -11.86
N ARG A 255 -10.68 -9.55 -11.90
CA ARG A 255 -9.84 -10.41 -12.76
C ARG A 255 -8.34 -10.13 -12.59
N LEU A 256 -7.88 -10.13 -11.34
CA LEU A 256 -6.50 -9.80 -10.96
C LEU A 256 -5.57 -11.01 -10.80
#